data_AF-A0A962WF69-F1
#
_entry.id   AF-A0A962WF69-F1
#
_cell.length_a   1.000
_cell.length_b   1.000
_cell.length_c   1.000
_cell.angle_alpha   90.00
_cell.angle_beta   90.00
_cell.angle_gamma   90.00
#
_symmetry.space_group_name_H-M   'P 1'
#
loop_
_entity.id
_entity.type
_entity.pdbx_description
1 polymer ?
#
loop_
_entity_poly.entity_id
_entity_poly.type
_entity_poly.pdbx_seq_one_letter_code
_entity_poly.pdbx_strand_id
1 'polypeptide(L)'
;MGESIQQALTRVRPPRVKITYDVETGGAMEKLELPFIVGIFADLTGDRDPEVEPTPVKARKLVDIDRDNFDDVLESCAPRAKLSDVPNVLPNKTGNLSGAIQFHKFDDFEPMAVIKAVPDLAEIYAERGRIRAFQAKSEASDGLAKIADMAVSFEPKLKDDGTPDGTVGDDVRTELAAAFPGDKPETWGDAADADTVKDILDSMLRGDDRADAAKLKAAKEMIGQFVKDVLTGIADSNKLVAGKLMDQRVCQIDRAIGRQLDLILHSQGFQVMEGTWRGMHYLVFNTETSKT
;
A
#
# COMPACT_ATOMS: atom_id res chain seq x y z
N MET A 1 46.71 34.06 2.95
CA MET A 1 46.43 33.25 1.75
C MET A 1 47.45 32.12 1.71
N GLY A 2 47.04 30.88 2.01
CA GLY A 2 47.91 29.72 1.85
C GLY A 2 47.88 29.26 0.40
N GLU A 3 49.04 29.10 -0.23
CA GLU A 3 49.12 28.64 -1.62
C GLU A 3 48.54 27.24 -1.79
N SER A 4 47.82 27.03 -2.90
CA SER A 4 47.16 25.77 -3.24
C SER A 4 48.18 24.64 -3.41
N ILE A 5 47.88 23.46 -2.86
CA ILE A 5 48.69 22.22 -3.01
C ILE A 5 48.95 21.89 -4.50
N GLN A 6 48.07 22.35 -5.40
CA GLN A 6 48.20 22.17 -6.84
C GLN A 6 49.30 23.07 -7.47
N GLN A 7 49.59 24.23 -6.87
CA GLN A 7 50.71 25.11 -7.26
C GLN A 7 52.07 24.58 -6.76
N ALA A 8 52.08 23.77 -5.70
CA ALA A 8 53.29 23.08 -5.25
C ALA A 8 53.66 21.93 -6.22
N LEU A 9 52.67 21.23 -6.78
CA LEU A 9 52.89 20.10 -7.72
C LEU A 9 53.37 20.53 -9.13
N THR A 10 53.08 21.75 -9.58
CA THR A 10 53.54 22.27 -10.89
C THR A 10 55.05 22.44 -10.99
N ARG A 11 55.75 22.57 -9.86
CA ARG A 11 57.20 22.78 -9.82
C ARG A 11 58.00 21.51 -10.10
N VAL A 12 57.42 20.33 -9.81
CA VAL A 12 58.16 19.07 -9.79
C VAL A 12 57.93 18.22 -11.05
N ARG A 13 56.81 18.36 -11.78
CA ARG A 13 56.56 17.71 -13.10
C ARG A 13 55.34 18.33 -13.82
N PRO A 14 55.52 19.19 -14.84
CA PRO A 14 54.39 19.67 -15.65
C PRO A 14 53.86 18.56 -16.56
N PRO A 15 52.56 18.20 -16.51
CA PRO A 15 51.95 17.32 -17.50
C PRO A 15 51.96 17.99 -18.88
N ARG A 16 52.37 17.24 -19.93
CA ARG A 16 52.46 17.75 -21.30
C ARG A 16 51.04 17.79 -21.89
N VAL A 17 50.52 19.02 -21.98
CA VAL A 17 49.23 19.43 -22.56
C VAL A 17 48.11 19.58 -21.53
N LYS A 18 47.76 20.86 -21.27
CA LYS A 18 46.44 21.28 -20.81
C LYS A 18 45.84 22.08 -21.96
N ILE A 19 44.76 21.59 -22.57
CA ILE A 19 43.93 22.40 -23.48
C ILE A 19 42.85 23.00 -22.59
N THR A 20 43.02 24.25 -22.21
CA THR A 20 41.95 25.05 -21.60
C THR A 20 41.35 25.91 -22.71
N TYR A 21 40.02 25.84 -22.87
CA TYR A 21 39.29 26.73 -23.74
C TYR A 21 38.97 27.99 -22.93
N ASP A 22 39.80 29.02 -23.08
CA ASP A 22 39.48 30.34 -22.56
C ASP A 22 38.47 30.99 -23.51
N VAL A 23 37.22 31.09 -23.04
CA VAL A 23 36.19 31.86 -23.74
C VAL A 23 36.43 33.32 -23.38
N GLU A 24 36.99 34.09 -24.30
CA GLU A 24 36.98 35.54 -24.18
C GLU A 24 35.56 36.05 -24.41
N THR A 25 34.77 36.14 -23.33
CA THR A 25 33.55 36.94 -23.30
C THR A 25 33.95 38.41 -23.38
N GLY A 26 34.20 38.90 -24.60
CA GLY A 26 34.80 40.20 -24.91
C GLY A 26 34.07 41.41 -24.33
N GLY A 27 34.21 41.66 -23.03
CA GLY A 27 33.66 42.82 -22.33
C GLY A 27 32.13 42.93 -22.35
N ALA A 28 31.40 41.88 -22.73
CA ALA A 28 29.95 41.88 -22.64
C ALA A 28 29.59 41.87 -21.15
N MET A 29 29.21 43.03 -20.62
CA MET A 29 28.57 43.13 -19.31
C MET A 29 27.34 42.24 -19.34
N GLU A 30 27.43 41.09 -18.69
CA GLU A 30 26.29 40.25 -18.41
C GLU A 30 25.33 41.09 -17.57
N LYS A 31 24.18 41.43 -18.16
CA LYS A 31 23.12 42.11 -17.42
C LYS A 31 22.58 41.10 -16.43
N LEU A 32 23.06 41.16 -15.19
CA LEU A 32 22.39 40.51 -14.06
C LEU A 32 21.06 41.24 -13.84
N GLU A 33 19.99 40.75 -14.48
CA GLU A 33 18.64 41.16 -14.14
C GLU A 33 18.27 40.54 -12.79
N LEU A 34 17.56 41.31 -11.95
CA LEU A 34 17.06 40.79 -10.69
C LEU A 34 16.13 39.61 -10.99
N PRO A 35 16.28 38.47 -10.29
CA PRO A 35 15.41 37.32 -10.52
C PRO A 35 13.97 37.72 -10.24
N PHE A 36 13.07 37.27 -11.10
CA PHE A 36 11.64 37.48 -10.92
C PHE A 36 11.13 36.56 -9.80
N ILE A 37 10.99 37.09 -8.58
CA ILE A 37 10.55 36.34 -7.41
C ILE A 37 9.03 36.43 -7.29
N VAL A 38 8.36 35.27 -7.23
CA VAL A 38 6.92 35.17 -6.99
C VAL A 38 6.68 34.71 -5.55
N GLY A 39 6.02 35.54 -4.76
CA GLY A 39 5.58 35.17 -3.41
C GLY A 39 4.19 34.52 -3.44
N ILE A 40 4.08 33.26 -3.01
CA ILE A 40 2.82 32.53 -2.94
C ILE A 40 2.36 32.46 -1.48
N PHE A 41 1.11 32.84 -1.22
CA PHE A 41 0.47 32.69 0.08
C PHE A 41 -0.63 31.65 -0.02
N ALA A 42 -0.44 30.50 0.63
CA ALA A 42 -1.38 29.40 0.61
C ALA A 42 -1.41 28.65 1.94
N ASP A 43 -2.48 27.90 2.18
CA ASP A 43 -2.55 26.96 3.29
C ASP A 43 -1.95 25.62 2.86
N LEU A 44 -0.70 25.38 3.26
CA LEU A 44 0.06 24.18 2.89
C LEU A 44 -0.09 23.04 3.90
N THR A 45 -0.61 23.30 5.09
CA THR A 45 -0.68 22.32 6.19
C THR A 45 -1.98 21.53 6.21
N GLY A 46 -3.06 22.09 5.65
CA GLY A 46 -4.38 21.48 5.68
C GLY A 46 -4.94 21.35 7.10
N ASP A 47 -5.38 20.16 7.49
CA ASP A 47 -5.95 19.93 8.81
C ASP A 47 -4.86 19.93 9.88
N ARG A 48 -4.90 20.95 10.72
CA ARG A 48 -3.91 21.13 11.79
C ARG A 48 -3.96 20.01 12.82
N ASP A 49 -2.77 19.66 13.29
CA ASP A 49 -2.61 18.89 14.52
C ASP A 49 -3.16 19.71 15.70
N PRO A 50 -4.10 19.17 16.49
CA PRO A 50 -4.58 19.85 17.69
C PRO A 50 -3.49 20.08 18.75
N GLU A 51 -2.37 19.34 18.72
CA GLU A 51 -1.30 19.46 19.72
C GLU A 51 -0.26 20.53 19.38
N VAL A 52 -0.20 21.00 18.13
CA VAL A 52 0.80 21.96 17.67
C VAL A 52 0.19 23.36 17.56
N GLU A 53 0.61 24.27 18.43
CA GLU A 53 0.20 25.67 18.32
C GLU A 53 0.74 26.30 17.01
N PRO A 54 -0.11 26.99 16.24
CA PRO A 54 0.31 27.58 14.99
C PRO A 54 1.25 28.75 15.23
N THR A 55 2.40 28.74 14.55
CA THR A 55 3.31 29.89 14.54
C THR A 55 2.57 31.16 14.11
N PRO A 56 2.62 32.24 14.90
CA PRO A 56 1.99 33.50 14.54
C PRO A 56 2.48 33.99 13.18
N VAL A 57 1.59 34.60 12.39
CA VAL A 57 1.90 35.02 11.01
C VAL A 57 3.18 35.87 10.92
N LYS A 58 3.42 36.76 11.89
CA LYS A 58 4.61 37.62 11.96
C LYS A 58 5.93 36.87 12.15
N ALA A 59 5.88 35.66 12.72
CA ALA A 59 7.05 34.83 12.98
C ALA A 59 7.29 33.77 11.89
N ARG A 60 6.38 33.65 10.90
CA ARG A 60 6.53 32.73 9.78
C ARG A 60 7.59 33.24 8.82
N LYS A 61 8.56 32.39 8.48
CA LYS A 61 9.58 32.69 7.48
C LYS A 61 9.08 32.26 6.10
N LEU A 62 9.43 33.03 5.07
CA LEU A 62 9.26 32.60 3.69
C LEU A 62 10.35 31.56 3.39
N VAL A 63 9.95 30.51 2.67
CA VAL A 63 10.83 29.43 2.25
C VAL A 63 10.86 29.45 0.72
N ASP A 64 12.07 29.41 0.16
CA ASP A 64 12.25 29.35 -1.29
C ASP A 64 11.99 27.92 -1.77
N ILE A 65 11.20 27.78 -2.85
CA ILE A 65 10.81 26.48 -3.41
C ILE A 65 11.24 26.42 -4.87
N ASP A 66 12.08 25.45 -5.17
CA ASP A 66 12.61 25.08 -6.47
C ASP A 66 12.22 23.63 -6.80
N ARG A 67 12.58 23.14 -7.99
CA ARG A 67 12.27 21.76 -8.42
C ARG A 67 13.01 20.71 -7.58
N ASP A 68 14.19 21.07 -7.07
CA ASP A 68 15.06 20.14 -6.36
C ASP A 68 14.72 20.00 -4.87
N ASN A 69 14.07 20.99 -4.26
CA ASN A 69 13.74 21.00 -2.83
C ASN A 69 12.23 20.89 -2.54
N PHE A 70 11.41 20.62 -3.57
CA PHE A 70 9.96 20.61 -3.45
C PHE A 70 9.46 19.58 -2.42
N ASP A 71 9.97 18.35 -2.48
CA ASP A 71 9.60 17.28 -1.55
C ASP A 71 10.11 17.57 -0.13
N ASP A 72 11.31 18.15 0.03
CA ASP A 72 11.83 18.56 1.35
C ASP A 72 10.91 19.59 2.03
N VAL A 73 10.39 20.55 1.25
CA VAL A 73 9.46 21.57 1.75
C VAL A 73 8.11 20.92 2.09
N LEU A 74 7.64 19.97 1.29
CA LEU A 74 6.42 19.20 1.55
C LEU A 74 6.55 18.39 2.85
N GLU A 75 7.64 17.66 3.03
CA GLU A 75 7.93 16.91 4.25
C GLU A 75 8.00 17.83 5.48
N SER A 76 8.60 19.02 5.36
CA SER A 76 8.68 19.99 6.45
C SER A 76 7.34 20.59 6.86
N CYS A 77 6.42 20.76 5.89
CA CYS A 77 5.05 21.21 6.16
C CYS A 77 4.19 20.07 6.72
N ALA A 78 4.54 18.82 6.39
CA ALA A 78 3.89 17.59 6.78
C ALA A 78 2.35 17.68 6.70
N PRO A 79 1.80 18.01 5.51
CA PRO A 79 0.37 18.23 5.32
C PRO A 79 -0.44 17.04 5.81
N ARG A 80 -1.56 17.33 6.47
CA ARG A 80 -2.37 16.32 7.15
C ARG A 80 -3.84 16.45 6.80
N ALA A 81 -4.46 15.33 6.44
CA ALA A 81 -5.89 15.25 6.12
C ALA A 81 -6.60 14.40 7.17
N LYS A 82 -7.58 14.96 7.88
CA LYS A 82 -8.40 14.21 8.84
C LYS A 82 -9.41 13.36 8.09
N LEU A 83 -9.57 12.11 8.54
CA LEU A 83 -10.54 11.17 7.95
C LEU A 83 -11.86 11.11 8.73
N SER A 84 -11.96 11.85 9.85
CA SER A 84 -13.11 11.83 10.76
C SER A 84 -14.44 12.18 10.10
N ASP A 85 -14.42 12.95 9.01
CA ASP A 85 -15.62 13.38 8.29
C ASP A 85 -16.04 12.38 7.19
N VAL A 86 -15.21 11.37 6.93
CA VAL A 86 -15.42 10.39 5.86
C VAL A 86 -16.20 9.19 6.40
N PRO A 87 -17.37 8.84 5.84
CA PRO A 87 -18.11 7.66 6.27
C PRO A 87 -17.35 6.37 5.91
N ASN A 88 -17.38 5.40 6.81
CA ASN A 88 -16.80 4.08 6.61
C ASN A 88 -17.82 3.18 5.90
N VAL A 89 -17.52 2.79 4.67
CA VAL A 89 -18.34 1.93 3.81
C VAL A 89 -17.75 0.52 3.66
N LEU A 90 -16.73 0.18 4.46
CA LEU A 90 -16.14 -1.15 4.47
C LEU A 90 -17.10 -2.18 5.11
N PRO A 91 -17.06 -3.44 4.64
CA PRO A 91 -17.90 -4.49 5.20
C PRO A 91 -17.62 -4.67 6.70
N ASN A 92 -18.68 -4.87 7.49
CA ASN A 92 -18.65 -5.09 8.95
C ASN A 92 -18.12 -3.93 9.80
N LYS A 93 -17.93 -2.74 9.23
CA LYS A 93 -17.61 -1.52 9.98
C LYS A 93 -18.73 -0.49 9.80
N THR A 94 -19.06 0.21 10.89
CA THR A 94 -20.10 1.25 10.90
C THR A 94 -19.55 2.52 11.53
N GLY A 95 -19.94 3.69 11.03
CA GLY A 95 -19.49 4.99 11.51
C GLY A 95 -18.57 5.68 10.50
N ASN A 96 -17.72 6.58 10.99
CA ASN A 96 -16.74 7.28 10.17
C ASN A 96 -15.36 6.63 10.27
N LEU A 97 -14.50 6.91 9.30
CA LEU A 97 -13.09 6.54 9.38
C LEU A 97 -12.43 7.27 10.55
N SER A 98 -11.47 6.59 11.19
CA SER A 98 -10.69 7.16 12.27
C SER A 98 -9.26 7.43 11.80
N GLY A 99 -8.64 8.45 12.38
CA GLY A 99 -7.26 8.83 12.09
C GLY A 99 -7.12 9.96 11.07
N ALA A 100 -5.88 10.14 10.63
CA ALA A 100 -5.49 11.17 9.68
C ALA A 100 -4.37 10.63 8.80
N ILE A 101 -4.30 11.13 7.57
CA ILE A 101 -3.24 10.82 6.61
C ILE A 101 -2.23 11.97 6.66
N GLN A 102 -0.95 11.63 6.71
CA GLN A 102 0.15 12.56 6.60
C GLN A 102 0.90 12.29 5.29
N PHE A 103 1.25 13.33 4.56
CA PHE A 103 1.97 13.23 3.29
C PHE A 103 3.39 13.76 3.46
N HIS A 104 4.36 13.07 2.89
CA HIS A 104 5.79 13.41 2.98
C HIS A 104 6.40 13.73 1.62
N LYS A 105 5.88 13.15 0.54
CA LYS A 105 6.30 13.41 -0.83
C LYS A 105 5.11 13.63 -1.76
N PHE A 106 5.34 14.22 -2.93
CA PHE A 106 4.27 14.47 -3.89
C PHE A 106 3.54 13.18 -4.36
N ASP A 107 4.26 12.07 -4.49
CA ASP A 107 3.64 10.77 -4.85
C ASP A 107 2.63 10.27 -3.81
N ASP A 108 2.68 10.75 -2.56
CA ASP A 108 1.78 10.28 -1.52
C ASP A 108 0.32 10.71 -1.78
N PHE A 109 0.11 11.69 -2.66
CA PHE A 109 -1.22 12.06 -3.16
C PHE A 109 -1.80 11.05 -4.16
N GLU A 110 -1.01 10.08 -4.63
CA GLU A 110 -1.54 9.04 -5.51
C GLU A 110 -2.54 8.12 -4.79
N PRO A 111 -3.61 7.67 -5.45
CA PRO A 111 -4.64 6.84 -4.83
C PRO A 111 -4.08 5.57 -4.16
N MET A 112 -3.01 5.00 -4.72
CA MET A 112 -2.38 3.79 -4.18
C MET A 112 -1.61 4.08 -2.88
N ALA A 113 -0.99 5.26 -2.76
CA ALA A 113 -0.32 5.67 -1.53
C ALA A 113 -1.34 5.95 -0.41
N VAL A 114 -2.46 6.59 -0.75
CA VAL A 114 -3.60 6.81 0.16
C VAL A 114 -4.14 5.48 0.73
N ILE A 115 -4.31 4.46 -0.11
CA ILE A 115 -4.75 3.12 0.34
C ILE A 115 -3.77 2.53 1.37
N LYS A 116 -2.47 2.70 1.16
CA LYS A 116 -1.43 2.16 2.06
C LYS A 116 -1.30 2.95 3.36
N ALA A 117 -1.58 4.24 3.32
CA ALA A 117 -1.49 5.12 4.48
C ALA A 117 -2.63 4.89 5.49
N VAL A 118 -3.80 4.43 5.03
CA VAL A 118 -4.95 4.12 5.90
C VAL A 118 -4.87 2.66 6.36
N PRO A 119 -4.69 2.37 7.68
CA PRO A 119 -4.49 1.00 8.18
C PRO A 119 -5.59 0.02 7.76
N ASP A 120 -6.84 0.46 7.85
CA ASP A 120 -8.02 -0.34 7.49
C ASP A 120 -8.04 -0.75 6.02
N LEU A 121 -7.62 0.15 5.11
CA LEU A 121 -7.57 -0.12 3.67
C LEU A 121 -6.34 -0.92 3.29
N ALA A 122 -5.21 -0.69 3.97
CA ALA A 122 -3.97 -1.41 3.77
C ALA A 122 -4.13 -2.90 4.09
N GLU A 123 -4.86 -3.24 5.16
CA GLU A 123 -5.15 -4.63 5.54
C GLU A 123 -5.98 -5.36 4.47
N ILE A 124 -7.05 -4.71 3.99
CA ILE A 124 -7.93 -5.26 2.95
C ILE A 124 -7.17 -5.38 1.61
N TYR A 125 -6.31 -4.42 1.30
CA TYR A 125 -5.45 -4.49 0.13
C TYR A 125 -4.43 -5.64 0.23
N ALA A 126 -3.89 -5.90 1.43
CA ALA A 126 -3.04 -7.05 1.67
C ALA A 126 -3.82 -8.37 1.51
N GLU A 127 -5.07 -8.45 1.99
CA GLU A 127 -5.98 -9.60 1.78
C GLU A 127 -6.14 -9.92 0.30
N ARG A 128 -6.42 -8.90 -0.54
CA ARG A 128 -6.48 -9.04 -1.99
C ARG A 128 -5.20 -9.66 -2.57
N GLY A 129 -4.04 -9.18 -2.12
CA GLY A 129 -2.74 -9.69 -2.56
C GLY A 129 -2.54 -11.17 -2.20
N ARG A 130 -2.97 -11.58 -1.00
CA ARG A 130 -2.87 -12.97 -0.52
C ARG A 130 -3.77 -13.90 -1.31
N ILE A 131 -5.00 -13.50 -1.62
CA ILE A 131 -5.92 -14.28 -2.46
C ILE A 131 -5.33 -14.49 -3.86
N ARG A 132 -4.78 -13.44 -4.48
CA ARG A 132 -4.14 -13.55 -5.82
C ARG A 132 -2.88 -14.41 -5.80
N ALA A 133 -2.06 -14.30 -4.75
CA ALA A 133 -0.89 -15.15 -4.58
C ALA A 133 -1.29 -16.62 -4.39
N PHE A 134 -2.36 -16.88 -3.63
CA PHE A 134 -2.91 -18.23 -3.46
C PHE A 134 -3.45 -18.78 -4.77
N GLN A 135 -4.20 -17.98 -5.54
CA GLN A 135 -4.72 -18.37 -6.85
C GLN A 135 -3.60 -18.78 -7.81
N ALA A 136 -2.54 -17.96 -7.95
CA ALA A 136 -1.41 -18.26 -8.81
C ALA A 136 -0.68 -19.56 -8.39
N LYS A 137 -0.55 -19.82 -7.08
CA LYS A 137 0.05 -21.06 -6.56
C LYS A 137 -0.86 -22.27 -6.76
N SER A 138 -2.18 -22.09 -6.63
CA SER A 138 -3.17 -23.13 -6.87
C SER A 138 -3.20 -23.55 -8.33
N GLU A 139 -3.06 -22.61 -9.28
CA GLU A 139 -2.95 -22.92 -10.71
C GLU A 139 -1.66 -23.68 -11.06
N ALA A 140 -0.59 -23.47 -10.29
CA ALA A 140 0.69 -24.15 -10.48
C ALA A 140 0.78 -25.53 -9.80
N SER A 141 -0.14 -25.87 -8.88
CA SER A 141 -0.12 -27.10 -8.10
C SER A 141 -1.49 -27.77 -8.07
N ASP A 142 -1.61 -28.91 -8.76
CA ASP A 142 -2.82 -29.73 -8.80
C ASP A 142 -3.30 -30.16 -7.40
N GLY A 143 -2.36 -30.32 -6.46
CA GLY A 143 -2.67 -30.65 -5.06
C GLY A 143 -3.43 -29.51 -4.38
N LEU A 144 -2.91 -28.28 -4.46
CA LEU A 144 -3.59 -27.10 -3.88
C LEU A 144 -4.92 -26.81 -4.55
N ALA A 145 -5.04 -27.00 -5.87
CA ALA A 145 -6.29 -26.83 -6.59
C ALA A 145 -7.39 -27.78 -6.09
N LYS A 146 -7.07 -29.07 -5.95
CA LYS A 146 -8.02 -30.06 -5.41
C LYS A 146 -8.45 -29.73 -3.99
N ILE A 147 -7.55 -29.20 -3.17
CA ILE A 147 -7.86 -28.82 -1.79
C ILE A 147 -8.75 -27.59 -1.76
N ALA A 148 -8.46 -26.59 -2.58
CA ALA A 148 -9.32 -25.40 -2.69
C ALA A 148 -10.72 -25.81 -3.17
N ASP A 149 -10.82 -26.69 -4.16
CA ASP A 149 -12.11 -27.20 -4.65
C ASP A 149 -12.82 -28.07 -3.61
N MET A 150 -12.10 -28.91 -2.86
CA MET A 150 -12.67 -29.72 -1.77
C MET A 150 -13.13 -28.85 -0.59
N ALA A 151 -12.38 -27.79 -0.28
CA ALA A 151 -12.74 -26.82 0.77
C ALA A 151 -13.97 -25.96 0.40
N VAL A 152 -14.33 -25.93 -0.88
CA VAL A 152 -15.50 -25.21 -1.39
C VAL A 152 -16.69 -26.15 -1.60
N SER A 153 -16.42 -27.39 -1.99
CA SER A 153 -17.40 -28.43 -2.28
C SER A 153 -17.91 -29.13 -1.01
N PHE A 154 -17.97 -28.44 0.14
CA PHE A 154 -18.63 -28.98 1.32
C PHE A 154 -20.13 -29.06 1.06
N GLU A 155 -20.55 -30.17 0.45
CA GLU A 155 -21.94 -30.58 0.47
C GLU A 155 -22.33 -30.82 1.94
N PRO A 156 -23.49 -30.30 2.39
CA PRO A 156 -24.01 -30.66 3.68
C PRO A 156 -24.18 -32.19 3.72
N LYS A 157 -23.60 -32.86 4.72
CA LYS A 157 -23.83 -34.30 4.91
C LYS A 157 -25.35 -34.51 5.01
N LEU A 158 -25.94 -35.16 4.02
CA LEU A 158 -27.32 -35.61 4.06
C LEU A 158 -27.44 -36.68 5.16
N LYS A 159 -28.48 -36.60 5.99
CA LYS A 159 -28.85 -37.69 6.90
C LYS A 159 -29.28 -38.90 6.07
N ASP A 160 -29.15 -40.10 6.64
CA ASP A 160 -29.54 -41.38 6.00
C ASP A 160 -31.01 -41.45 5.54
N ASP A 161 -31.83 -40.45 5.85
CA ASP A 161 -33.25 -40.33 5.47
C ASP A 161 -33.51 -39.45 4.23
N GLY A 162 -32.48 -38.86 3.61
CA GLY A 162 -32.62 -38.03 2.41
C GLY A 162 -33.20 -36.63 2.64
N THR A 163 -33.33 -36.18 3.88
CA THR A 163 -33.72 -34.79 4.20
C THR A 163 -32.47 -33.90 4.30
N PRO A 164 -32.43 -32.71 3.66
CA PRO A 164 -31.35 -31.77 3.87
C PRO A 164 -31.38 -31.27 5.32
N ASP A 165 -30.35 -31.59 6.09
CA ASP A 165 -30.19 -31.09 7.44
C ASP A 165 -29.88 -29.59 7.36
N GLY A 166 -30.88 -28.76 7.63
CA GLY A 166 -30.86 -27.30 7.43
C GLY A 166 -29.92 -26.53 8.36
N THR A 167 -28.89 -27.16 8.90
CA THR A 167 -27.96 -26.58 9.89
C THR A 167 -26.47 -26.83 9.62
N VAL A 168 -26.09 -27.52 8.54
CA VAL A 168 -24.72 -28.12 8.48
C VAL A 168 -23.77 -27.42 7.50
N GLY A 169 -24.14 -26.24 6.98
CA GLY A 169 -23.19 -25.39 6.22
C GLY A 169 -22.27 -24.56 7.11
N ASP A 170 -22.73 -24.21 8.32
CA ASP A 170 -21.98 -23.40 9.27
C ASP A 170 -21.07 -24.25 10.17
N ASP A 171 -21.39 -25.52 10.45
CA ASP A 171 -20.61 -26.33 11.38
C ASP A 171 -19.17 -26.61 10.89
N VAL A 172 -18.97 -26.99 9.62
CA VAL A 172 -17.61 -27.25 9.09
C VAL A 172 -16.85 -25.96 8.77
N ARG A 173 -17.53 -24.90 8.34
CA ARG A 173 -16.92 -23.56 8.17
C ARG A 173 -16.49 -23.00 9.52
N THR A 174 -17.31 -23.18 10.55
CA THR A 174 -17.04 -22.77 11.92
C THR A 174 -15.96 -23.66 12.53
N GLU A 175 -15.93 -24.96 12.26
CA GLU A 175 -14.87 -25.89 12.69
C GLU A 175 -13.54 -25.61 11.99
N LEU A 176 -13.53 -25.31 10.68
CA LEU A 176 -12.31 -24.98 9.95
C LEU A 176 -11.82 -23.56 10.31
N ALA A 177 -12.72 -22.59 10.48
CA ALA A 177 -12.38 -21.28 11.04
C ALA A 177 -11.90 -21.38 12.50
N ALA A 178 -12.46 -22.30 13.29
CA ALA A 178 -12.03 -22.58 14.66
C ALA A 178 -10.71 -23.35 14.72
N ALA A 179 -10.39 -24.16 13.71
CA ALA A 179 -9.11 -24.87 13.56
C ALA A 179 -7.95 -23.93 13.21
N PHE A 180 -8.23 -22.72 12.71
CA PHE A 180 -7.24 -21.67 12.44
C PHE A 180 -7.50 -20.41 13.30
N PRO A 181 -7.39 -20.49 14.64
CA PRO A 181 -7.64 -19.34 15.50
C PRO A 181 -6.47 -18.36 15.41
N GLY A 182 -6.69 -17.20 14.80
CA GLY A 182 -5.73 -16.08 14.86
C GLY A 182 -5.80 -15.12 13.68
N ASP A 183 -5.45 -13.84 13.91
CA ASP A 183 -5.34 -12.85 12.84
C ASP A 183 -4.06 -12.96 12.01
N LYS A 184 -3.12 -13.83 12.40
CA LYS A 184 -1.78 -13.89 11.82
C LYS A 184 -1.49 -15.27 11.20
N PRO A 185 -1.06 -15.32 9.93
CA PRO A 185 -0.80 -16.58 9.21
C PRO A 185 0.39 -17.39 9.78
N GLU A 186 1.31 -16.75 10.52
CA GLU A 186 2.52 -17.39 11.07
C GLU A 186 2.24 -18.40 12.20
N THR A 187 1.07 -18.32 12.85
CA THR A 187 0.69 -19.20 13.97
C THR A 187 -0.07 -20.45 13.55
N TRP A 188 -0.44 -20.56 12.27
CA TRP A 188 -1.28 -21.65 11.76
C TRP A 188 -0.51 -22.91 11.36
N GLY A 189 0.81 -22.80 11.24
CA GLY A 189 1.69 -23.96 11.04
C GLY A 189 1.66 -24.96 12.20
N ASP A 190 1.35 -24.50 13.41
CA ASP A 190 1.36 -25.30 14.64
C ASP A 190 -0.06 -25.66 15.13
N ALA A 191 -1.12 -25.08 14.55
CA ALA A 191 -2.51 -25.22 15.02
C ALA A 191 -3.37 -26.23 14.24
N ALA A 192 -2.93 -26.68 13.06
CA ALA A 192 -3.73 -27.54 12.20
C ALA A 192 -3.61 -29.03 12.59
N ASP A 193 -4.33 -29.42 13.64
CA ASP A 193 -4.63 -30.81 14.05
C ASP A 193 -6.13 -31.13 13.83
N ALA A 194 -6.71 -30.68 12.72
CA ALA A 194 -7.98 -31.23 12.24
C ALA A 194 -7.67 -32.43 11.34
N ASP A 195 -8.19 -33.62 11.67
CA ASP A 195 -8.01 -34.86 10.89
C ASP A 195 -8.30 -34.67 9.39
N THR A 196 -9.25 -33.81 9.06
CA THR A 196 -9.59 -33.41 7.68
C THR A 196 -8.44 -32.69 6.98
N VAL A 197 -7.75 -31.77 7.66
CA VAL A 197 -6.58 -31.03 7.09
C VAL A 197 -5.40 -31.98 6.92
N LYS A 198 -5.25 -32.97 7.82
CA LYS A 198 -4.24 -34.02 7.73
C LYS A 198 -4.49 -34.95 6.54
N ASP A 199 -5.72 -35.43 6.33
CA ASP A 199 -6.09 -36.24 5.17
C ASP A 199 -5.91 -35.49 3.84
N ILE A 200 -6.24 -34.20 3.84
CA ILE A 200 -6.05 -33.26 2.73
C ILE A 200 -4.56 -33.08 2.40
N LEU A 201 -3.71 -32.88 3.41
CA LEU A 201 -2.25 -32.76 3.25
C LEU A 201 -1.60 -34.09 2.86
N ASP A 202 -2.03 -35.20 3.43
CA ASP A 202 -1.55 -36.55 3.09
C ASP A 202 -1.91 -36.91 1.63
N SER A 203 -3.05 -36.42 1.12
CA SER A 203 -3.41 -36.55 -0.30
C SER A 203 -2.52 -35.70 -1.23
N MET A 204 -1.99 -34.57 -0.72
CA MET A 204 -1.05 -33.69 -1.44
C MET A 204 0.37 -34.28 -1.49
N LEU A 205 0.71 -35.12 -0.52
CA LEU A 205 2.01 -35.76 -0.35
C LEU A 205 2.12 -37.18 -0.90
N ARG A 206 1.04 -37.73 -1.48
CA ARG A 206 1.09 -39.04 -2.14
C ARG A 206 2.03 -39.01 -3.35
N GLY A 207 3.31 -39.32 -3.09
CA GLY A 207 4.38 -39.44 -4.08
C GLY A 207 5.69 -38.75 -3.74
N ASP A 208 5.75 -37.91 -2.70
CA ASP A 208 6.99 -37.22 -2.29
C ASP A 208 7.28 -37.50 -0.81
N ASP A 209 7.94 -38.64 -0.54
CA ASP A 209 8.44 -39.03 0.79
C ASP A 209 9.54 -38.06 1.32
N ARG A 210 9.83 -36.96 0.61
CA ARG A 210 10.77 -35.88 0.97
C ARG A 210 10.11 -34.51 1.06
N ALA A 211 8.84 -34.44 1.45
CA ALA A 211 8.30 -33.15 1.86
C ALA A 211 8.97 -32.68 3.15
N ASP A 212 9.88 -31.74 2.99
CA ASP A 212 10.48 -30.99 4.09
C ASP A 212 9.36 -30.43 4.98
N ALA A 213 9.47 -30.59 6.30
CA ALA A 213 8.47 -30.08 7.27
C ALA A 213 8.13 -28.60 7.05
N ALA A 214 9.04 -27.83 6.44
CA ALA A 214 8.83 -26.44 6.02
C ALA A 214 7.79 -26.28 4.90
N LYS A 215 7.72 -27.20 3.92
CA LYS A 215 6.73 -27.17 2.82
C LYS A 215 5.32 -27.48 3.33
N LEU A 216 5.23 -28.46 4.24
CA LEU A 216 3.99 -28.82 4.95
C LEU A 216 3.46 -27.66 5.81
N LYS A 217 4.36 -27.00 6.56
CA LYS A 217 4.03 -25.82 7.34
C LYS A 217 3.50 -24.69 6.46
N ALA A 218 4.21 -24.37 5.37
CA ALA A 218 3.79 -23.33 4.43
C ALA A 218 2.45 -23.65 3.73
N ALA A 219 2.18 -24.91 3.41
CA ALA A 219 0.91 -25.34 2.83
C ALA A 219 -0.26 -25.18 3.81
N LYS A 220 -0.06 -25.57 5.09
CA LYS A 220 -1.04 -25.37 6.18
C LYS A 220 -1.40 -23.89 6.36
N GLU A 221 -0.40 -23.02 6.39
CA GLU A 221 -0.58 -21.58 6.53
C GLU A 221 -1.35 -20.99 5.32
N MET A 222 -1.03 -21.42 4.10
CA MET A 222 -1.71 -20.97 2.88
C MET A 222 -3.18 -21.42 2.82
N ILE A 223 -3.48 -22.65 3.25
CA ILE A 223 -4.85 -23.16 3.29
C ILE A 223 -5.66 -22.43 4.37
N GLY A 224 -5.13 -22.27 5.58
CA GLY A 224 -5.79 -21.50 6.63
C GLY A 224 -6.09 -20.06 6.20
N GLN A 225 -5.18 -19.47 5.43
CA GLN A 225 -5.36 -18.13 4.86
C GLN A 225 -6.45 -18.06 3.83
N PHE A 226 -6.54 -19.04 2.92
CA PHE A 226 -7.62 -19.13 1.96
C PHE A 226 -8.99 -19.27 2.65
N VAL A 227 -9.09 -20.14 3.66
CA VAL A 227 -10.32 -20.35 4.43
C VAL A 227 -10.76 -19.04 5.08
N LYS A 228 -9.85 -18.33 5.75
CA LYS A 228 -10.18 -17.06 6.39
C LYS A 228 -10.57 -15.98 5.37
N ASP A 229 -9.72 -15.73 4.38
CA ASP A 229 -9.86 -14.58 3.47
C ASP A 229 -11.01 -14.79 2.44
N VAL A 230 -11.34 -16.04 2.08
CA VAL A 230 -12.35 -16.35 1.05
C VAL A 230 -13.65 -16.93 1.62
N LEU A 231 -13.58 -17.90 2.55
CA LEU A 231 -14.79 -18.60 3.01
C LEU A 231 -15.57 -17.82 4.07
N THR A 232 -14.93 -17.00 4.91
CA THR A 232 -15.66 -16.19 5.91
C THR A 232 -16.47 -15.05 5.28
N GLY A 233 -16.13 -14.64 4.05
CA GLY A 233 -16.72 -13.49 3.37
C GLY A 233 -17.82 -13.82 2.35
N ILE A 234 -18.06 -15.09 2.03
CA ILE A 234 -19.03 -15.51 0.99
C ILE A 234 -20.09 -16.45 1.57
N ALA A 235 -21.32 -15.95 1.69
CA ALA A 235 -22.47 -16.73 2.19
C ALA A 235 -22.84 -17.90 1.25
N ASP A 236 -22.83 -17.66 -0.07
CA ASP A 236 -23.26 -18.62 -1.09
C ASP A 236 -22.08 -19.31 -1.79
N SER A 237 -21.31 -20.14 -1.06
CA SER A 237 -20.22 -20.94 -1.67
C SER A 237 -20.73 -22.18 -2.42
N ASN A 238 -22.00 -22.56 -2.26
CA ASN A 238 -22.50 -23.90 -2.56
C ASN A 238 -22.73 -24.21 -4.06
N LYS A 239 -22.27 -23.34 -4.97
CA LYS A 239 -22.49 -23.47 -6.44
C LYS A 239 -21.29 -23.07 -7.31
N LEU A 240 -20.17 -22.68 -6.72
CA LEU A 240 -19.06 -22.08 -7.46
C LEU A 240 -17.78 -22.87 -7.25
N VAL A 241 -16.99 -23.02 -8.32
CA VAL A 241 -15.62 -23.57 -8.27
C VAL A 241 -14.72 -22.61 -7.50
N ALA A 242 -13.69 -23.11 -6.81
CA ALA A 242 -12.83 -22.29 -5.94
C ALA A 242 -12.24 -21.07 -6.65
N GLY A 243 -11.79 -21.22 -7.90
CA GLY A 243 -11.29 -20.10 -8.71
C GLY A 243 -12.32 -18.98 -8.91
N LYS A 244 -13.58 -19.32 -9.17
CA LYS A 244 -14.66 -18.32 -9.33
C LYS A 244 -14.98 -17.60 -8.02
N LEU A 245 -14.89 -18.30 -6.89
CA LEU A 245 -15.06 -17.69 -5.56
C LEU A 245 -13.94 -16.71 -5.25
N MET A 246 -12.69 -17.04 -5.56
CA MET A 246 -11.56 -16.12 -5.41
C MET A 246 -11.75 -14.86 -6.24
N ASP A 247 -12.14 -14.99 -7.51
CA ASP A 247 -12.41 -13.84 -8.38
C ASP A 247 -13.57 -12.98 -7.85
N GLN A 248 -14.64 -13.62 -7.36
CA GLN A 248 -15.77 -12.91 -6.74
C GLN A 248 -15.33 -12.17 -5.48
N ARG A 249 -14.51 -12.79 -4.62
CA ARG A 249 -13.97 -12.15 -3.41
C ARG A 249 -13.10 -10.96 -3.75
N VAL A 250 -12.17 -11.10 -4.70
CA VAL A 250 -11.32 -9.99 -5.16
C VAL A 250 -12.19 -8.87 -5.74
N CYS A 251 -13.23 -9.17 -6.50
CA CYS A 251 -14.15 -8.15 -7.01
C CYS A 251 -14.90 -7.41 -5.90
N GLN A 252 -15.33 -8.11 -4.84
CA GLN A 252 -15.96 -7.49 -3.67
C GLN A 252 -14.97 -6.55 -2.94
N ILE A 253 -13.74 -7.00 -2.72
CA ILE A 253 -12.68 -6.20 -2.11
C ILE A 253 -12.39 -4.96 -2.95
N ASP A 254 -12.17 -5.12 -4.26
CA ASP A 254 -11.86 -4.01 -5.17
C ASP A 254 -13.00 -2.98 -5.20
N ARG A 255 -14.26 -3.42 -5.15
CA ARG A 255 -15.43 -2.52 -5.03
C ARG A 255 -15.52 -1.83 -3.67
N ALA A 256 -15.12 -2.48 -2.58
CA ALA A 256 -15.12 -1.88 -1.25
C ALA A 256 -14.02 -0.82 -1.13
N ILE A 257 -12.80 -1.16 -1.52
CA ILE A 257 -11.65 -0.23 -1.57
C ILE A 257 -11.99 0.95 -2.48
N GLY A 258 -12.49 0.69 -3.70
CA GLY A 258 -12.83 1.74 -4.65
C GLY A 258 -13.83 2.74 -4.11
N ARG A 259 -14.91 2.27 -3.46
CA ARG A 259 -15.91 3.16 -2.84
C ARG A 259 -15.36 3.96 -1.67
N GLN A 260 -14.55 3.34 -0.82
CA GLN A 260 -13.97 4.05 0.32
C GLN A 260 -12.94 5.09 -0.13
N LEU A 261 -12.09 4.73 -1.09
CA LEU A 261 -11.10 5.62 -1.67
C LEU A 261 -11.77 6.81 -2.36
N ASP A 262 -12.84 6.58 -3.12
CA ASP A 262 -13.63 7.65 -3.75
C ASP A 262 -14.12 8.67 -2.71
N LEU A 263 -14.65 8.21 -1.57
CA LEU A 263 -15.09 9.08 -0.48
C LEU A 263 -13.94 9.85 0.18
N ILE A 264 -12.75 9.25 0.29
CA ILE A 264 -11.57 9.92 0.83
C ILE A 264 -11.10 11.03 -0.12
N LEU A 265 -10.95 10.70 -1.41
CA LEU A 265 -10.47 11.64 -2.44
C LEU A 265 -11.45 12.79 -2.71
N HIS A 266 -12.75 12.56 -2.49
CA HIS A 266 -13.79 13.60 -2.61
C HIS A 266 -14.09 14.32 -1.30
N SER A 267 -13.32 14.09 -0.24
CA SER A 267 -13.45 14.88 0.97
C SER A 267 -12.94 16.31 0.74
N GLN A 268 -13.67 17.30 1.26
CA GLN A 268 -13.35 18.71 1.03
C GLN A 268 -11.95 19.09 1.53
N GLY A 269 -11.55 18.58 2.69
CA GLY A 269 -10.24 18.85 3.28
C GLY A 269 -9.09 18.32 2.41
N PHE A 270 -9.23 17.10 1.89
CA PHE A 270 -8.25 16.51 0.99
C PHE A 270 -8.16 17.27 -0.33
N GLN A 271 -9.29 17.59 -0.97
CA GLN A 271 -9.28 18.28 -2.28
C GLN A 271 -8.66 19.68 -2.23
N VAL A 272 -8.93 20.46 -1.17
CA VAL A 272 -8.36 21.80 -1.03
C VAL A 272 -6.85 21.73 -0.84
N MET A 273 -6.39 20.79 -0.02
CA MET A 273 -4.97 20.56 0.21
C MET A 273 -4.27 20.05 -1.04
N GLU A 274 -4.77 18.99 -1.66
CA GLU A 274 -4.21 18.42 -2.90
C GLU A 274 -4.20 19.47 -4.02
N GLY A 275 -5.29 20.23 -4.19
CA GLY A 275 -5.37 21.29 -5.19
C GLY A 275 -4.32 22.39 -4.98
N THR A 276 -4.04 22.74 -3.72
CA THR A 276 -3.00 23.71 -3.37
C THR A 276 -1.60 23.17 -3.71
N TRP A 277 -1.29 21.94 -3.31
CA TRP A 277 0.00 21.31 -3.59
C TRP A 277 0.22 21.02 -5.08
N ARG A 278 -0.80 20.54 -5.80
CA ARG A 278 -0.73 20.35 -7.26
C ARG A 278 -0.59 21.67 -8.01
N GLY A 279 -1.28 22.72 -7.57
CA GLY A 279 -1.13 24.06 -8.14
C GLY A 279 0.29 24.59 -7.96
N MET A 280 0.86 24.44 -6.76
CA MET A 280 2.24 24.83 -6.48
C MET A 280 3.26 24.00 -7.27
N HIS A 281 3.06 22.68 -7.32
CA HIS A 281 3.87 21.78 -8.16
C HIS A 281 3.81 22.20 -9.63
N TYR A 282 2.62 22.49 -10.17
CA TYR A 282 2.47 22.96 -11.54
C TYR A 282 3.26 24.24 -11.80
N LEU A 283 3.24 25.20 -10.88
CA LEU A 283 4.01 26.44 -11.02
C LEU A 283 5.51 26.16 -11.04
N VAL A 284 6.03 25.47 -10.02
CA VAL A 284 7.48 25.21 -9.87
C VAL A 284 8.06 24.40 -11.04
N PHE A 285 7.32 23.40 -11.53
CA PHE A 285 7.79 22.54 -12.61
C PHE A 285 7.62 23.13 -14.01
N ASN A 286 6.73 24.11 -14.19
CA ASN A 286 6.55 24.80 -15.46
C ASN A 286 7.25 26.17 -15.55
N THR A 287 7.77 26.70 -14.45
CA THR A 287 8.66 27.86 -14.48
C THR A 287 10.10 27.40 -14.40
N GLU A 288 10.99 28.03 -15.16
CA GLU A 288 12.43 27.80 -15.01
C GLU A 288 12.89 28.41 -13.68
N THR A 289 13.00 27.58 -12.65
CA THR A 289 13.46 27.97 -11.30
C THR A 289 14.94 27.65 -11.08
N SER A 290 15.59 26.97 -12.03
CA SER A 290 16.99 26.61 -11.95
C SER A 290 17.87 27.85 -12.03
N LYS A 291 18.75 28.02 -11.05
CA LYS A 291 19.82 29.02 -11.09
C LYS A 291 20.82 28.62 -12.19
N THR A 292 20.76 29.29 -13.34
CA THR A 292 21.89 29.37 -14.30
C THR A 292 23.08 30.07 -13.69
#